data_AF-A0A0B4ENF9-F1
#
_entry.id   AF-A0A0B4ENF9-F1
#
_cell.length_a   1.000
_cell.length_b   1.000
_cell.length_c   1.000
_cell.angle_alpha   90.00
_cell.angle_beta   90.00
_cell.angle_gamma   90.00
#
_symmetry.space_group_name_H-M   'P 1'
#
loop_
_entity.id
_entity.type
_entity.pdbx_description
1 polymer ?
#
loop_
_entity_poly.entity_id
_entity_poly.type
_entity_poly.pdbx_seq_one_letter_code
_entity_poly.pdbx_strand_id
1 'polypeptide(L)'
;MLLDASIIKGIIAGFILSLPFGPVGIYCMEVTIVEGRWKGYVSALGMVSIDVLYGIIALVFVNRVEDIIIRYERYLTVLIGIF
;
A
#
# COMPACT_ATOMS: atom_id res chain seq x y z
N MET A 1 -20.58 -19.10 2.81
CA MET A 1 -19.51 -19.87 2.13
C MET A 1 -18.62 -19.00 1.25
N LEU A 2 -19.13 -18.22 0.28
CA LEU A 2 -18.27 -17.26 -0.47
C LEU A 2 -17.88 -16.01 0.35
N LEU A 3 -18.72 -15.59 1.32
CA LEU A 3 -18.46 -14.41 2.15
C LEU A 3 -17.31 -14.61 3.15
N ASP A 4 -17.19 -15.83 3.69
CA ASP A 4 -16.20 -16.17 4.73
C ASP A 4 -14.77 -16.12 4.19
N ALA A 5 -14.55 -16.61 2.96
CA ALA A 5 -13.24 -16.62 2.31
C ALA A 5 -12.75 -15.20 1.96
N SER A 6 -13.65 -14.31 1.55
CA SER A 6 -13.32 -12.92 1.20
C SER A 6 -12.96 -12.09 2.43
N ILE A 7 -13.67 -12.30 3.55
CA ILE A 7 -13.36 -11.64 4.83
C ILE A 7 -12.01 -12.13 5.36
N ILE A 8 -11.76 -13.44 5.34
CA ILE A 8 -10.47 -14.01 5.77
C ILE A 8 -9.32 -13.49 4.89
N LYS A 9 -9.50 -13.44 3.56
CA LYS A 9 -8.51 -12.84 2.65
C LYS A 9 -8.25 -11.36 2.96
N GLY A 10 -9.30 -10.58 3.22
CA GLY A 10 -9.18 -9.17 3.58
C GLY A 10 -8.42 -8.97 4.90
N ILE A 11 -8.72 -9.78 5.92
CA ILE A 11 -8.01 -9.75 7.20
C ILE A 11 -6.52 -10.09 7.02
N ILE A 12 -6.21 -11.18 6.31
CA ILE A 12 -4.82 -11.60 6.08
C ILE A 12 -4.06 -10.54 5.28
N ALA A 13 -4.65 -9.99 4.21
CA ALA A 13 -4.04 -8.95 3.40
C ALA A 13 -3.79 -7.67 4.20
N GLY A 14 -4.75 -7.24 5.02
CA GLY A 14 -4.58 -6.09 5.90
C GLY A 14 -3.50 -6.30 6.96
N PHE A 15 -3.38 -7.52 7.49
CA PHE A 15 -2.33 -7.88 8.43
C PHE A 15 -0.94 -7.82 7.79
N ILE A 16 -0.80 -8.32 6.57
CA ILE A 16 0.46 -8.29 5.82
C ILE A 16 0.87 -6.84 5.48
N LEU A 17 -0.07 -6.01 5.04
CA LEU A 17 0.17 -4.60 4.71
C LEU A 17 0.60 -3.75 5.90
N SER A 18 0.13 -4.09 7.10
CA SER A 18 0.45 -3.34 8.32
C SER A 18 1.83 -3.67 8.90
N LEU A 19 2.48 -4.73 8.42
CA LEU A 19 3.77 -5.12 8.95
C LEU A 19 4.86 -4.20 8.37
N PRO A 20 5.70 -3.57 9.22
CA PRO A 20 6.71 -2.61 8.79
C PRO A 20 7.93 -3.35 8.20
N PHE A 21 7.77 -4.01 7.06
CA PHE A 21 8.82 -4.79 6.39
C PHE A 21 9.68 -3.99 5.40
N GLY A 22 9.60 -2.66 5.42
CA GLY A 22 10.28 -1.79 4.45
C GLY A 22 11.52 -1.07 5.00
N PRO A 23 12.41 -0.59 4.11
CA PRO A 23 13.55 0.26 4.49
C PRO A 23 13.10 1.55 5.21
N VAL A 24 11.90 2.02 4.88
CA VAL A 24 11.25 3.18 5.50
C VAL A 24 10.92 2.93 6.98
N GLY A 25 10.53 1.70 7.34
CA GLY A 25 10.29 1.30 8.73
C GLY A 25 11.57 1.27 9.56
N ILE A 26 12.64 0.72 8.98
CA ILE A 26 13.98 0.68 9.60
C ILE A 26 14.51 2.10 9.82
N TYR A 27 14.38 2.97 8.82
CA TYR A 27 14.78 4.37 8.93
C TYR A 27 14.05 5.10 10.06
N CYS A 28 12.74 4.87 10.22
CA CYS A 28 11.98 5.50 11.29
C CYS A 28 12.41 5.00 12.69
N MET A 29 12.79 3.72 12.80
CA MET A 29 13.38 3.19 14.04
C MET A 29 14.76 3.81 14.32
N GLU A 30 15.61 3.96 13.30
CA GLU A 30 16.91 4.60 13.40
C GLU A 30 16.80 6.05 13.90
N VAL A 31 15.92 6.85 13.28
CA VAL A 31 15.67 8.25 13.70
C VAL A 31 15.18 8.33 15.14
N THR A 32 14.34 7.39 15.57
CA THR A 32 13.84 7.33 16.96
C THR A 32 14.97 7.05 17.95
N ILE A 33 15.92 6.17 17.59
CA ILE A 33 17.06 5.80 18.45
C ILE A 33 18.13 6.89 18.45
N VAL A 34 18.46 7.46 17.29
CA VAL A 34 19.59 8.40 17.11
C VAL A 34 19.21 9.83 17.50
N GLU A 35 18.06 10.33 17.04
CA GLU A 35 17.66 11.73 17.26
C GLU A 35 16.68 11.92 18.42
N GLY A 36 16.21 10.81 19.00
CA GLY A 36 15.30 10.79 20.13
C GLY A 36 13.82 10.66 19.74
N ARG A 37 13.01 10.36 20.75
CA ARG A 37 11.61 9.90 20.62
C ARG A 37 10.72 10.90 19.89
N TRP A 38 10.88 12.19 20.17
CA TRP A 38 10.04 13.25 19.60
C TRP A 38 10.21 13.40 18.08
N LYS A 39 11.44 13.34 17.59
CA LYS A 39 11.72 13.41 16.15
C LYS A 39 11.25 12.16 15.42
N GLY A 40 11.43 10.99 16.03
CA GLY A 40 10.86 9.73 15.56
C GLY A 40 9.34 9.78 15.40
N TYR A 41 8.62 10.35 16.38
CA TYR A 41 7.16 10.53 16.31
C TYR A 41 6.72 11.42 15.14
N VAL A 42 7.41 12.55 14.91
CA VAL A 42 7.08 13.45 13.80
C VAL A 42 7.31 12.78 12.45
N SER A 43 8.41 12.02 12.30
CA SER A 43 8.69 11.26 11.08
C SER A 43 7.66 10.16 10.84
N ALA A 44 7.28 9.42 11.88
CA ALA A 44 6.26 8.38 11.80
C ALA A 44 4.88 8.95 11.42
N LEU A 45 4.49 10.10 11.98
CA LEU A 45 3.26 10.80 11.62
C LEU A 45 3.24 11.21 10.14
N GLY A 46 4.36 11.72 9.62
CA GLY A 46 4.48 12.05 8.20
C GLY A 46 4.30 10.83 7.29
N MET A 47 4.94 9.71 7.64
CA MET A 47 4.81 8.45 6.90
C MET A 47 3.36 7.95 6.84
N VAL A 48 2.69 7.87 7.99
CA VAL A 48 1.29 7.41 8.07
C VAL A 48 0.36 8.36 7.32
N SER A 49 0.62 9.68 7.38
CA SER A 49 -0.17 10.67 6.65
C SER A 49 -0.12 10.43 5.14
N ILE A 50 1.06 10.13 4.62
CA ILE A 50 1.29 9.85 3.20
C ILE A 50 0.57 8.55 2.80
N ASP A 51 0.70 7.48 3.58
CA ASP A 51 0.03 6.20 3.29
C ASP A 51 -1.50 6.34 3.29
N VAL A 52 -2.06 7.10 4.23
CA VAL A 52 -3.51 7.40 4.28
C VAL A 52 -3.93 8.20 3.05
N LEU A 53 -3.19 9.25 2.68
CA LEU A 53 -3.49 10.06 1.51
C LEU A 53 -3.44 9.23 0.22
N TYR A 54 -2.38 8.43 0.03
CA TYR A 54 -2.27 7.53 -1.12
C TYR A 54 -3.39 6.49 -1.13
N GLY A 55 -3.76 5.93 0.02
CA GLY A 55 -4.88 5.00 0.14
C GLY A 55 -6.22 5.62 -0.28
N ILE A 56 -6.49 6.86 0.13
CA ILE A 56 -7.69 7.61 -0.26
C ILE A 56 -7.69 7.86 -1.77
N ILE A 57 -6.57 8.33 -2.32
CA ILE A 57 -6.43 8.58 -3.76
C ILE A 57 -6.65 7.27 -4.54
N ALA A 58 -6.05 6.17 -4.11
CA ALA A 58 -6.22 4.87 -4.73
C ALA A 58 -7.69 4.43 -4.73
N LEU A 59 -8.40 4.56 -3.59
CA LEU A 59 -9.82 4.20 -3.48
C LEU A 59 -10.71 5.04 -4.42
N VAL A 60 -10.44 6.33 -4.56
CA VAL A 60 -11.21 7.21 -5.45
C VAL A 60 -10.98 6.86 -6.92
N PHE A 61 -9.73 6.55 -7.29
CA PHE A 61 -9.35 6.31 -8.68
C PHE A 61 -9.53 4.86 -9.15
N VAL A 62 -9.65 3.89 -8.24
CA VAL A 62 -9.63 2.45 -8.58
C VAL A 62 -10.63 2.07 -9.67
N ASN A 63 -11.87 2.57 -9.58
CA ASN A 63 -12.92 2.28 -10.56
C ASN A 63 -12.60 2.85 -11.96
N ARG A 64 -12.00 4.05 -12.02
CA ARG A 64 -11.64 4.70 -13.30
C ARG A 64 -10.44 4.05 -13.95
N VAL A 65 -9.50 3.59 -13.15
CA VAL A 65 -8.32 2.87 -13.62
C VAL A 65 -8.71 1.48 -14.13
N GLU A 66 -9.65 0.80 -13.46
CA GLU A 66 -10.16 -0.50 -13.89
C GLU A 66 -10.78 -0.46 -15.30
N ASP A 67 -11.65 0.53 -15.57
CA ASP A 67 -12.25 0.72 -16.90
C ASP A 67 -11.19 0.95 -18.00
N ILE A 68 -10.12 1.68 -17.68
CA ILE A 68 -9.01 1.92 -18.60
C ILE A 68 -8.19 0.64 -18.82
N ILE A 69 -7.87 -0.09 -17.75
CA ILE A 69 -7.08 -1.33 -17.82
C ILE A 69 -7.81 -2.37 -18.68
N ILE A 70 -9.11 -2.58 -18.47
CA ILE A 70 -9.91 -3.56 -19.25
C ILE A 70 -9.94 -3.17 -20.74
N ARG A 71 -10.03 -1.87 -21.04
CA ARG A 71 -10.01 -1.38 -22.43
C ARG A 71 -8.68 -1.65 -23.14
N TYR A 72 -7.56 -1.62 -22.42
CA TYR A 72 -6.21 -1.83 -22.97
C TYR A 72 -5.63 -3.22 -22.67
N GLU A 73 -6.40 -4.12 -22.02
CA GLU A 73 -5.96 -5.45 -21.60
C GLU A 73 -5.30 -6.22 -22.75
N ARG A 74 -5.90 -6.19 -23.96
CA ARG A 74 -5.37 -6.87 -25.14
C ARG A 74 -3.99 -6.34 -25.58
N TYR A 75 -3.74 -5.05 -25.43
CA TYR A 75 -2.44 -4.46 -25.73
C TYR A 75 -1.42 -4.76 -24.62
N LEU A 76 -1.85 -4.72 -23.36
CA LEU A 76 -1.01 -5.03 -22.19
C LEU A 76 -0.55 -6.50 -22.19
N THR A 77 -1.44 -7.46 -22.48
CA THR A 77 -1.11 -8.89 -22.51
C THR A 77 -0.10 -9.21 -23.62
N VAL A 78 -0.23 -8.59 -24.79
CA VAL A 78 0.74 -8.80 -25.89
C VAL A 78 2.11 -8.23 -25.52
N LEU A 79 2.15 -7.08 -24.84
CA LEU A 79 3.41 -6.44 -24.43
C LEU A 79 4.12 -7.23 -23.31
N ILE A 80 3.36 -7.74 -22.33
CA ILE A 80 3.88 -8.60 -21.26
C ILE A 80 4.32 -9.97 -21.79
N GLY A 81 3.62 -10.54 -22.78
CA GLY A 81 3.99 -11.84 -23.36
C GLY A 81 5.22 -11.79 -24.27
N ILE A 82 5.63 -10.61 -24.73
CA ILE A 82 6.81 -10.39 -25.57
C ILE A 82 8.08 -10.10 -24.74
N PHE A 83 7.93 -9.67 -23.49
CA PHE A 83 9.03 -9.30 -22.60
C PHE A 83 9.36 -10.43 -21.63
#